data_AF-A0A6L8Q9C5-F1
#
_entry.id   AF-A0A6L8Q9C5-F1
#
_cell.length_a   1.000
_cell.length_b   1.000
_cell.length_c   1.000
_cell.angle_alpha   90.00
_cell.angle_beta   90.00
_cell.angle_gamma   90.00
#
_symmetry.space_group_name_H-M   'P 1'
#
loop_
_entity.id
_entity.type
_entity.pdbx_description
1 polymer ?
#
loop_
_entity_poly.entity_id
_entity_poly.type
_entity_poly.pdbx_seq_one_letter_code
_entity_poly.pdbx_strand_id
1 'polypeptide(L)' 'MPPEEVRALEEEAASIKGSRYALVKNPEDLTDGQRARLEALKKRAGSRLVRAWELKEDLRAVFRAADGSEAAELLDDWMH' A
#
# COMPACT_ATOMS: atom_id res chain seq x y z
N MET A 1 -6.26 29.63 14.94
CA MET A 1 -6.62 28.39 14.19
C MET A 1 -5.38 27.93 13.45
N PRO A 2 -5.05 26.63 13.42
CA PRO A 2 -3.91 26.16 12.64
C PRO A 2 -4.12 26.47 11.14
N PRO A 3 -3.04 26.65 10.37
CA PRO A 3 -3.11 26.78 8.92
C PRO A 3 -3.89 25.61 8.29
N GLU A 4 -4.59 25.86 7.19
CA GLU A 4 -5.40 24.84 6.49
C GLU A 4 -4.59 23.59 6.16
N GLU A 5 -3.35 23.79 5.72
CA GLU A 5 -2.39 22.74 5.38
C GLU A 5 -2.07 21.84 6.59
N VAL A 6 -1.91 22.42 7.79
CA VAL A 6 -1.67 21.66 9.02
C VAL A 6 -2.88 20.80 9.38
N ARG A 7 -4.09 21.35 9.24
CA ARG A 7 -5.32 20.61 9.49
C ARG A 7 -5.53 19.47 8.49
N ALA A 8 -5.18 19.68 7.22
CA ALA A 8 -5.23 18.64 6.19
C ALA A 8 -4.27 17.48 6.49
N LEU A 9 -3.05 17.79 6.94
CA LEU A 9 -2.06 16.80 7.36
C LEU A 9 -2.52 16.03 8.62
N GLU A 10 -3.15 16.69 9.58
CA GLU A 10 -3.72 16.06 10.77
C GLU A 10 -4.88 15.10 10.43
N GLU A 11 -5.77 15.50 9.51
CA GLU A 11 -6.86 14.66 9.00
C GLU A 11 -6.33 13.44 8.23
N GLU A 12 -5.28 13.62 7.40
CA GLU A 12 -4.62 12.52 6.72
C GLU A 12 -3.98 11.54 7.72
N ALA A 13 -3.22 12.06 8.70
CA ALA A 13 -2.59 11.25 9.74
C ALA A 13 -3.60 10.46 10.59
N ALA A 14 -4.72 11.09 10.97
CA ALA A 14 -5.81 10.43 11.67
C ALA A 14 -6.45 9.32 10.84
N SER A 15 -6.56 9.52 9.51
CA SER A 15 -7.16 8.54 8.60
C SER A 15 -6.32 7.27 8.42
N ILE A 16 -4.99 7.38 8.48
CA ILE A 16 -4.05 6.25 8.34
C ILE A 16 -3.73 5.57 9.68
N LYS A 17 -4.19 6.13 10.81
CA LYS A 17 -4.00 5.56 12.14
C LYS A 17 -4.61 4.17 12.22
N GLY A 18 -3.85 3.21 12.76
CA GLY A 18 -4.30 1.81 12.88
C GLY A 18 -4.16 0.98 11.60
N SER A 19 -3.68 1.56 10.50
CA SER A 19 -3.51 0.83 9.23
C SER A 19 -2.18 0.08 9.11
N ARG A 20 -1.23 0.31 10.03
CA ARG A 20 0.12 -0.27 10.03
C ARG A 20 0.14 -1.77 9.77
N TYR A 21 -0.73 -2.53 10.45
CA TYR A 21 -0.74 -3.98 10.32
C TYR A 21 -1.26 -4.47 8.97
N ALA A 22 -2.15 -3.71 8.32
CA ALA A 22 -2.65 -4.07 7.00
C ALA A 22 -1.59 -3.90 5.90
N LEU A 23 -0.60 -3.02 6.11
CA LEU A 23 0.46 -2.73 5.14
C LEU A 23 1.70 -3.65 5.28
N VAL A 24 1.96 -4.14 6.50
CA VAL A 24 3.17 -4.92 6.83
C VAL A 24 2.97 -6.43 6.65
N LYS A 25 1.75 -6.93 6.85
CA LYS A 25 1.42 -8.36 6.64
C LYS A 25 1.28 -8.70 5.15
N ASN A 26 1.38 -9.99 4.82
CA ASN A 26 1.02 -10.44 3.48
C ASN A 26 -0.50 -10.37 3.28
N PRO A 27 -1.01 -10.04 2.09
CA PRO A 27 -2.45 -9.95 1.81
C PRO A 27 -3.27 -11.21 2.14
N GLU A 28 -2.64 -12.38 2.04
CA GLU A 28 -3.20 -13.68 2.41
C GLU A 28 -3.34 -13.87 3.93
N ASP A 29 -2.52 -13.20 4.73
CA ASP A 29 -2.47 -13.30 6.20
C ASP A 29 -3.34 -12.23 6.91
N LEU A 30 -4.07 -11.42 6.14
CA LEU A 30 -4.92 -10.36 6.67
C LEU A 30 -6.21 -10.94 7.24
N THR A 31 -6.56 -10.52 8.47
CA THR A 31 -7.91 -10.71 9.00
C THR A 31 -8.92 -9.88 8.21
N ASP A 32 -10.20 -10.24 8.27
CA ASP A 32 -11.25 -9.51 7.55
C ASP A 32 -11.28 -8.02 7.87
N GLY A 33 -11.09 -7.66 9.15
CA GLY A 33 -10.99 -6.27 9.57
C GLY A 33 -9.77 -5.54 9.00
N GLN A 34 -8.63 -6.22 8.84
CA GLN A 34 -7.44 -5.66 8.23
C GLN A 34 -7.61 -5.47 6.72
N ARG A 35 -8.23 -6.45 6.04
CA ARG A 35 -8.58 -6.39 4.62
C ARG A 35 -9.54 -5.24 4.33
N ALA A 36 -10.61 -5.10 5.12
CA ALA A 36 -11.54 -3.98 5.00
C ALA A 36 -10.86 -2.62 5.17
N ARG A 37 -9.87 -2.52 6.08
CA ARG A 37 -9.10 -1.29 6.29
C ARG A 37 -8.14 -0.99 5.14
N LEU A 38 -7.51 -2.00 4.54
CA LEU A 38 -6.70 -1.84 3.33
C LEU A 38 -7.55 -1.35 2.15
N GLU A 39 -8.73 -1.94 1.94
CA GLU A 39 -9.65 -1.51 0.88
C GLU A 39 -10.16 -0.08 1.10
N ALA A 40 -10.43 0.31 2.35
CA ALA A 40 -10.77 1.69 2.70
C ALA A 40 -9.63 2.67 2.40
N LEU A 41 -8.36 2.25 2.59
CA LEU A 41 -7.20 3.06 2.21
C LEU A 41 -7.10 3.19 0.69
N LYS A 42 -7.20 2.09 -0.07
CA LYS A 42 -7.12 2.10 -1.54
C LYS A 42 -8.18 3.00 -2.19
N LYS A 43 -9.39 3.04 -1.63
CA LYS A 43 -10.48 3.92 -2.12
C LYS A 43 -10.18 5.41 -1.97
N ARG A 44 -9.23 5.80 -1.11
CA ARG A 44 -8.74 7.18 -1.06
C ARG A 44 -7.76 7.38 -2.21
N ALA A 45 -8.29 7.74 -3.38
CA ALA A 45 -7.51 8.06 -4.56
C ALA A 45 -6.38 9.04 -4.24
N GLY A 46 -5.18 8.79 -4.76
CA GLY A 46 -4.03 9.70 -4.67
C GLY A 46 -3.20 9.62 -3.38
N SER A 47 -3.47 8.69 -2.46
CA SER A 47 -2.62 8.52 -1.28
C SER A 47 -1.24 7.99 -1.67
N ARG A 48 -0.19 8.78 -1.41
CA ARG A 48 1.22 8.37 -1.55
C ARG A 48 1.51 7.07 -0.78
N LEU A 49 0.82 6.85 0.34
CA LEU A 49 0.93 5.63 1.14
C LEU A 49 0.45 4.40 0.39
N VAL A 50 -0.71 4.48 -0.29
CA VAL A 50 -1.25 3.36 -1.08
C VAL A 50 -0.32 3.05 -2.24
N ARG A 51 0.15 4.07 -2.96
CA ARG A 51 1.08 3.87 -4.08
C ARG A 51 2.40 3.22 -3.63
N ALA A 52 2.95 3.66 -2.50
CA ALA A 52 4.15 3.06 -1.94
C ALA A 52 3.92 1.60 -1.51
N TRP A 53 2.71 1.27 -1.02
CA TRP A 53 2.34 -0.10 -0.69
C TRP A 53 2.21 -0.97 -1.95
N GLU A 54 1.56 -0.48 -3.01
CA GLU A 54 1.44 -1.16 -4.30
C GLU A 54 2.82 -1.49 -4.88
N LEU A 55 3.71 -0.49 -4.95
CA LEU A 55 5.09 -0.66 -5.42
C LEU A 55 5.85 -1.75 -4.64
N LYS A 56 5.57 -1.90 -3.35
CA LYS A 56 6.16 -2.93 -2.49
C LYS A 56 5.50 -4.31 -2.69
N GLU A 57 4.23 -4.39 -3.05
CA GLU A 57 3.59 -5.64 -3.44
C GLU A 57 4.04 -6.10 -4.83
N ASP A 58 4.18 -5.19 -5.79
CA ASP A 58 4.69 -5.49 -7.12
C ASP A 58 6.12 -6.04 -7.05
N LEU A 59 7.00 -5.42 -6.25
CA LEU A 59 8.34 -5.96 -6.00
C LEU A 59 8.30 -7.33 -5.31
N ARG A 60 7.32 -7.59 -4.43
CA ARG A 60 7.16 -8.91 -3.82
C ARG A 60 6.76 -9.96 -4.86
N ALA A 61 5.97 -9.59 -5.87
CA ALA A 61 5.58 -10.49 -6.96
C ALA A 61 6.81 -11.00 -7.72
N VAL A 62 7.80 -10.13 -7.99
CA VAL A 62 9.09 -10.50 -8.61
C VAL A 62 9.75 -11.68 -7.89
N PHE A 63 9.78 -11.65 -6.55
CA PHE A 63 10.39 -12.72 -5.74
C PHE A 63 9.52 -13.98 -5.58
N ARG A 64 8.24 -13.92 -5.99
CA ARG A 64 7.31 -15.06 -5.97
C ARG A 64 7.09 -15.69 -7.35
N ALA A 65 7.67 -15.11 -8.40
CA ALA A 65 7.60 -15.64 -9.75
C ALA A 65 8.04 -17.11 -9.80
N ALA A 66 7.42 -17.88 -10.69
CA ALA A 66 7.69 -19.30 -10.86
C ALA A 66 9.09 -19.56 -11.44
N ASP A 67 9.58 -18.64 -12.26
CA ASP A 67 10.90 -18.71 -12.87
C ASP A 67 11.53 -17.34 -13.13
N GLY A 68 12.77 -17.36 -13.62
CA GLY A 68 13.55 -16.15 -13.87
C GLY A 68 13.06 -15.30 -15.03
N SER A 69 12.32 -15.87 -15.99
CA SER A 69 11.75 -15.12 -17.10
C SER A 69 10.57 -14.29 -16.62
N GLU A 70 9.65 -14.91 -15.88
CA GLU A 70 8.53 -14.20 -15.24
C GLU A 70 9.03 -13.14 -14.24
N ALA A 71 10.06 -13.45 -13.45
CA ALA A 71 10.67 -12.47 -12.55
C ALA A 71 11.26 -11.27 -13.30
N ALA A 72 11.87 -11.48 -14.46
CA ALA A 72 12.44 -10.40 -15.26
C ALA A 72 11.37 -9.48 -15.86
N GLU A 73 10.25 -10.04 -16.33
CA GLU A 73 9.11 -9.26 -16.84
C GLU A 73 8.48 -8.39 -15.73
N LEU A 74 8.19 -8.99 -14.58
CA LEU A 74 7.65 -8.25 -13.43
C LEU A 74 8.60 -7.17 -12.91
N LEU A 75 9.91 -7.41 -12.98
CA LEU A 75 10.90 -6.43 -12.57
C LEU A 75 11.01 -5.27 -13.57
N ASP A 76 10.89 -5.52 -14.87
CA ASP A 76 10.83 -4.46 -15.87
C ASP A 76 9.61 -3.58 -15.64
N ASP A 77 8.42 -4.17 -15.48
CA ASP A 77 7.19 -3.45 -15.14
C ASP A 77 7.33 -2.58 -13.87
N TRP A 78 8.08 -3.07 -12.86
CA TRP A 78 8.31 -2.33 -11.61
C TRP A 78 9.21 -1.10 -11.79
N MET A 79 10.08 -1.09 -12.79
CA MET A 79 11.05 -0.01 -13.02
C MET A 79 10.49 1.16 -13.84
N HIS A 80 9.34 1.00 -14.51
CA HIS A 80 8.72 2.02 -15.39
C HIS A 80 7.51 2.71 -14.77
#